data_AF-A0A392NRD9-F1
#
_entry.id   AF-A0A392NRD9-F1
#
_cell.length_a   1.000
_cell.length_b   1.000
_cell.length_c   1.000
_cell.angle_alpha   90.00
_cell.angle_beta   90.00
_cell.angle_gamma   90.00
#
_symmetry.space_group_name_H-M   'P 1'
#
loop_
_entity.id
_entity.type
_entity.pdbx_description
1 polymer ?
#
loop_
_entity_poly.entity_id
_entity_poly.type
_entity_poly.pdbx_seq_one_letter_code
_entity_poly.pdbx_strand_id
1 'polypeptide(L)'
;LDGVVDVGAVVAFYPGLVYSPAYYDHIPGYLDEQNPYLITRHDGTVIDAQPWGRGGDRKEPWNGGKIVDEKGSQVDNSDDVLERRNPLALAHFANHPSKGMLPNVMICPYDFPLIENDMRAYIPNILYGNEEVNMKRFGSLWFKSRVPRNSESHVPTTLKTVVLVATRVLQDEELLLNYRLSNTKRRPEWYAPVDEEEIIER
;
A
#
# COMPACT_ATOMS: atom_id res chain seq x y z
N LEU A 1 7.66 16.92 -9.09
CA LEU A 1 6.83 17.54 -8.04
C LEU A 1 7.50 18.86 -7.71
N ASP A 2 6.75 19.90 -7.39
CA ASP A 2 7.33 21.19 -7.03
C ASP A 2 7.38 21.32 -5.50
N GLY A 3 8.48 21.83 -4.96
CA GLY A 3 8.68 22.01 -3.53
C GLY A 3 10.04 21.53 -3.04
N VAL A 4 10.30 21.81 -1.76
CA VAL A 4 11.54 21.43 -1.05
C VAL A 4 11.18 20.63 0.18
N VAL A 5 11.84 19.50 0.40
CA VAL A 5 11.65 18.65 1.57
C VAL A 5 12.99 18.19 2.13
N ASP A 6 13.09 18.18 3.46
CA ASP A 6 14.27 17.71 4.17
C ASP A 6 14.38 16.18 4.17
N VAL A 7 15.60 15.69 4.41
CA VAL A 7 15.84 14.27 4.65
C VAL A 7 15.00 13.77 5.83
N GLY A 8 14.39 12.59 5.68
CA GLY A 8 13.53 11.98 6.70
C GLY A 8 12.09 12.47 6.70
N ALA A 9 11.72 13.44 5.85
CA ALA A 9 10.33 13.89 5.73
C ALA A 9 9.44 12.84 5.03
N VAL A 10 8.19 12.71 5.48
CA VAL A 10 7.15 11.96 4.76
C VAL A 10 6.68 12.80 3.58
N VAL A 11 6.79 12.23 2.37
CA VAL A 11 6.49 12.94 1.11
C VAL A 11 5.25 12.40 0.39
N ALA A 12 4.83 11.18 0.69
CA ALA A 12 3.62 10.58 0.11
C ALA A 12 3.10 9.39 0.93
N PHE A 13 1.81 9.12 0.83
CA PHE A 13 1.14 7.90 1.27
C PHE A 13 0.88 6.98 0.07
N TYR A 14 0.99 5.68 0.28
CA TYR A 14 0.52 4.66 -0.65
C TYR A 14 -0.97 4.42 -0.39
N PRO A 15 -1.85 4.92 -1.27
CA PRO A 15 -3.27 4.91 -1.01
C PRO A 15 -3.92 3.60 -1.45
N GLY A 16 -5.20 3.45 -1.14
CA GLY A 16 -6.02 2.38 -1.70
C GLY A 16 -6.42 1.30 -0.69
N LEU A 17 -6.75 0.13 -1.20
CA LEU A 17 -7.32 -0.97 -0.42
C LEU A 17 -6.23 -1.75 0.30
N VAL A 18 -6.43 -2.02 1.58
CA VAL A 18 -5.50 -2.73 2.44
C VAL A 18 -6.00 -4.14 2.68
N TYR A 19 -5.22 -5.13 2.29
CA TYR A 19 -5.55 -6.55 2.41
C TYR A 19 -4.64 -7.20 3.46
N SER A 20 -5.26 -7.86 4.44
CA SER A 20 -4.53 -8.82 5.27
C SER A 20 -4.17 -10.06 4.43
N PRO A 21 -3.18 -10.88 4.85
CA PRO A 21 -2.82 -12.08 4.09
C PRO A 21 -3.97 -13.11 3.96
N ALA A 22 -5.09 -12.92 4.66
CA ALA A 22 -6.25 -13.80 4.62
C ALA A 22 -7.07 -13.60 3.35
N TYR A 23 -6.83 -12.49 2.65
CA TYR A 23 -7.57 -12.05 1.49
C TYR A 23 -6.72 -12.01 0.21
N TYR A 24 -5.52 -12.62 0.18
CA TYR A 24 -4.67 -12.65 -1.04
C TYR A 24 -5.41 -13.14 -2.29
N ASP A 25 -6.28 -14.15 -2.15
CA ASP A 25 -7.08 -14.68 -3.26
C ASP A 25 -8.15 -13.70 -3.80
N HIS A 26 -8.38 -12.59 -3.10
CA HIS A 26 -9.32 -11.54 -3.48
C HIS A 26 -8.61 -10.30 -4.06
N ILE A 27 -7.28 -10.29 -4.11
CA ILE A 27 -6.52 -9.15 -4.65
C ILE A 27 -6.43 -9.30 -6.17
N PRO A 28 -7.04 -8.40 -6.96
CA PRO A 28 -6.96 -8.47 -8.41
C PRO A 28 -5.51 -8.32 -8.89
N GLY A 29 -5.07 -9.21 -9.76
CA GLY A 29 -3.73 -9.15 -10.33
C GLY A 29 -2.59 -9.61 -9.40
N TYR A 30 -2.88 -10.15 -8.21
CA TYR A 30 -1.84 -10.54 -7.23
C TYR A 30 -1.12 -11.84 -7.60
N LEU A 31 -1.86 -12.90 -7.93
CA LEU A 31 -1.29 -14.23 -8.21
C LEU A 31 -0.57 -14.29 -9.57
N ASP A 32 -1.04 -13.52 -10.53
CA ASP A 32 -0.51 -13.43 -11.89
C ASP A 32 0.38 -12.18 -12.10
N GLU A 33 0.57 -11.36 -11.06
CA GLU A 33 1.40 -10.15 -11.05
C GLU A 33 1.03 -9.12 -12.15
N GLN A 34 -0.23 -9.08 -12.54
CA GLN A 34 -0.72 -8.13 -13.55
C GLN A 34 -1.06 -6.75 -12.99
N ASN A 35 -1.11 -6.60 -11.66
CA ASN A 35 -1.38 -5.31 -11.02
C ASN A 35 -0.07 -4.64 -10.55
N PRO A 36 0.43 -3.61 -11.26
CA PRO A 36 1.66 -2.92 -10.90
C PRO A 36 1.49 -1.95 -9.73
N TYR A 37 0.27 -1.77 -9.22
CA TYR A 37 -0.07 -0.85 -8.12
C TYR A 37 -0.19 -1.57 -6.78
N LEU A 38 0.43 -2.74 -6.65
CA LEU A 38 0.51 -3.51 -5.42
C LEU A 38 1.82 -3.20 -4.69
N ILE A 39 1.72 -3.02 -3.38
CA ILE A 39 2.87 -2.94 -2.48
C ILE A 39 2.67 -3.87 -1.28
N THR A 40 3.71 -4.64 -0.96
CA THR A 40 3.67 -5.60 0.14
C THR A 40 4.55 -5.12 1.30
N ARG A 41 3.95 -5.04 2.48
CA ARG A 41 4.66 -4.77 3.74
C ARG A 41 5.39 -6.02 4.24
N HIS A 42 6.37 -5.81 5.12
CA HIS A 42 7.11 -6.91 5.75
C HIS A 42 6.23 -7.86 6.57
N ASP A 43 5.09 -7.37 7.09
CA ASP A 43 4.10 -8.16 7.84
C ASP A 43 3.09 -8.91 6.94
N GLY A 44 3.28 -8.87 5.61
CA GLY A 44 2.40 -9.53 4.64
C GLY A 44 1.16 -8.74 4.27
N THR A 45 0.94 -7.56 4.85
CA THR A 45 -0.16 -6.70 4.40
C THR A 45 0.12 -6.20 2.99
N VAL A 46 -0.87 -6.28 2.10
CA VAL A 46 -0.78 -5.79 0.73
C VAL A 46 -1.67 -4.56 0.58
N ILE A 47 -1.19 -3.52 -0.10
CA ILE A 47 -1.98 -2.34 -0.44
C ILE A 47 -2.12 -2.28 -1.96
N ASP A 48 -3.36 -2.13 -2.43
CA ASP A 48 -3.72 -1.96 -3.83
C ASP A 48 -4.17 -0.53 -4.12
N ALA A 49 -3.32 0.22 -4.83
CA ALA A 49 -3.62 1.58 -5.24
C ALA A 49 -4.35 1.66 -6.59
N GLN A 50 -4.54 0.56 -7.33
CA GLN A 50 -5.18 0.58 -8.65
C GLN A 50 -6.60 1.21 -8.60
N PRO A 51 -7.48 0.87 -7.63
CA PRO A 51 -8.81 1.48 -7.53
C PRO A 51 -8.78 2.94 -7.06
N TRP A 52 -7.67 3.38 -6.45
CA TRP A 52 -7.49 4.77 -6.04
C TRP A 52 -7.19 5.68 -7.23
N GLY A 53 -6.42 5.21 -8.21
CA GLY A 53 -6.03 5.99 -9.39
C GLY A 53 -5.37 7.33 -9.01
N ARG A 54 -5.63 8.40 -9.75
CA ARG A 54 -5.06 9.74 -9.45
C ARG A 54 -5.67 10.44 -8.22
N GLY A 55 -6.60 9.80 -7.50
CA GLY A 55 -7.48 10.50 -6.56
C GLY A 55 -8.53 11.35 -7.28
N GLY A 56 -9.05 12.36 -6.60
CA GLY A 56 -10.01 13.32 -7.17
C GLY A 56 -9.64 14.75 -6.82
N ASP A 57 -9.97 15.69 -7.70
CA ASP A 57 -9.80 17.13 -7.44
C ASP A 57 -10.98 17.70 -6.63
N ARG A 58 -12.14 17.04 -6.70
CA ARG A 58 -13.39 17.41 -6.03
C ARG A 58 -13.64 16.48 -4.85
N LYS A 59 -14.48 16.92 -3.91
CA LYS A 59 -14.98 16.09 -2.79
C LYS A 59 -15.80 14.94 -3.36
N GLU A 60 -15.13 13.92 -3.84
CA GLU A 60 -15.72 12.71 -4.38
C GLU A 60 -15.63 11.61 -3.32
N PRO A 61 -16.78 11.08 -2.87
CA PRO A 61 -16.80 9.93 -1.97
C PRO A 61 -16.16 8.71 -2.64
N TRP A 62 -15.35 7.98 -1.88
CA TRP A 62 -14.71 6.73 -2.30
C TRP A 62 -14.79 5.71 -1.19
N ASN A 63 -15.40 4.58 -1.52
CA ASN A 63 -15.62 3.45 -0.62
C ASN A 63 -14.72 2.26 -0.96
N GLY A 64 -13.71 2.45 -1.84
CA GLY A 64 -12.90 1.36 -2.39
C GLY A 64 -13.66 0.42 -3.36
N GLY A 65 -14.97 0.60 -3.51
CA GLY A 65 -15.91 -0.34 -4.10
C GLY A 65 -16.23 -0.10 -5.57
N LYS A 66 -15.21 0.01 -6.43
CA LYS A 66 -15.38 -0.31 -7.87
C LYS A 66 -14.74 -1.64 -8.25
N ILE A 67 -14.36 -2.46 -7.28
CA ILE A 67 -14.05 -3.87 -7.49
C ILE A 67 -15.38 -4.62 -7.39
N VAL A 68 -16.02 -4.85 -8.53
CA VAL A 68 -17.08 -5.84 -8.62
C VAL A 68 -16.36 -7.18 -8.59
N ASP A 69 -16.29 -7.83 -7.43
CA ASP A 69 -15.91 -9.24 -7.40
C ASP A 69 -16.85 -9.98 -8.36
N GLU A 70 -16.31 -10.81 -9.27
CA GLU A 70 -17.11 -11.72 -10.10
C GLU A 70 -18.00 -12.66 -9.26
N LYS A 71 -17.77 -12.69 -7.94
CA LYS A 71 -18.54 -13.42 -6.93
C LYS A 71 -19.65 -12.59 -6.23
N GLY A 72 -19.84 -11.32 -6.59
CA GLY A 72 -20.98 -10.52 -6.11
C GLY A 72 -20.95 -10.15 -4.63
N SER A 73 -19.83 -10.36 -3.92
CA SER A 73 -19.65 -9.91 -2.55
C SER A 73 -19.40 -8.41 -2.54
N GLN A 74 -20.46 -7.61 -2.45
CA GLN A 74 -20.31 -6.19 -2.20
C GLN A 74 -19.60 -6.01 -0.85
N VAL A 75 -18.40 -5.43 -0.87
CA VAL A 75 -17.74 -4.96 0.35
C VAL A 75 -18.58 -3.78 0.84
N ASP A 76 -19.53 -4.04 1.74
CA ASP A 76 -20.32 -3.01 2.39
C ASP A 76 -19.47 -2.34 3.48
N ASN A 77 -18.46 -1.59 3.05
CA ASN A 77 -17.71 -0.65 3.86
C ASN A 77 -18.36 0.74 3.76
N SER A 78 -19.68 0.81 3.98
CA SER A 78 -20.43 2.07 3.94
C SER A 78 -19.97 3.09 5.00
N ASP A 79 -19.34 2.63 6.08
CA ASP A 79 -18.79 3.49 7.13
C ASP A 79 -17.40 4.07 6.81
N ASP A 80 -16.70 3.52 5.81
CA ASP A 80 -15.30 3.85 5.48
C ASP A 80 -15.16 4.71 4.21
N VAL A 81 -16.15 5.56 3.95
CA VAL A 81 -16.17 6.43 2.77
C VAL A 81 -15.25 7.63 2.95
N LEU A 82 -14.26 7.77 2.06
CA LEU A 82 -13.26 8.84 2.08
C LEU A 82 -13.48 9.89 1.00
N GLU A 83 -13.08 11.13 1.29
CA GLU A 83 -12.88 12.13 0.22
C GLU A 83 -11.57 11.80 -0.53
N ARG A 84 -11.61 11.60 -1.85
CA ARG A 84 -10.41 11.29 -2.67
C ARG A 84 -9.41 12.45 -2.83
N ARG A 85 -9.53 13.52 -2.04
CA ARG A 85 -8.74 14.75 -2.14
C ARG A 85 -7.58 14.77 -1.15
N ASN A 86 -6.79 13.71 -1.09
CA ASN A 86 -5.58 13.70 -0.28
C ASN A 86 -4.37 14.09 -1.15
N PRO A 87 -3.73 15.25 -0.91
CA PRO A 87 -2.64 15.75 -1.75
C PRO A 87 -1.37 14.90 -1.67
N LEU A 88 -1.23 14.05 -0.64
CA LEU A 88 -0.09 13.16 -0.45
C LEU A 88 -0.38 11.72 -0.89
N ALA A 89 -1.59 11.39 -1.31
CA ALA A 89 -2.00 10.04 -1.73
C ALA A 89 -1.54 9.69 -3.16
N LEU A 90 -0.24 9.81 -3.41
CA LEU A 90 0.36 9.72 -4.74
C LEU A 90 1.60 8.81 -4.78
N ALA A 91 1.91 8.06 -3.71
CA ALA A 91 3.12 7.24 -3.68
C ALA A 91 3.17 6.16 -4.78
N HIS A 92 2.01 5.69 -5.24
CA HIS A 92 1.91 4.72 -6.34
C HIS A 92 2.31 5.28 -7.72
N PHE A 93 2.61 6.58 -7.82
CA PHE A 93 3.24 7.20 -8.99
C PHE A 93 4.76 7.28 -8.91
N ALA A 94 5.37 6.99 -7.76
CA ALA A 94 6.83 7.03 -7.63
C ALA A 94 7.43 5.93 -8.51
N ASN A 95 8.32 6.32 -9.43
CA ASN A 95 8.89 5.41 -10.41
C ASN A 95 10.15 4.72 -9.93
N HIS A 96 10.54 3.65 -10.61
CA HIS A 96 11.87 3.08 -10.41
C HIS A 96 12.94 4.02 -10.99
N PRO A 97 14.10 4.21 -10.32
CA PRO A 97 15.22 4.91 -10.91
C PRO A 97 15.66 4.27 -12.24
N SER A 98 16.06 5.10 -13.20
CA SER A 98 16.71 4.62 -14.42
C SER A 98 18.12 4.10 -14.12
N LYS A 99 18.72 3.36 -15.07
CA LYS A 99 20.06 2.80 -14.90
C LYS A 99 21.09 3.89 -14.54
N GLY A 100 21.76 3.72 -13.39
CA GLY A 100 22.75 4.66 -12.88
C GLY A 100 22.19 5.79 -12.02
N MET A 101 20.86 5.86 -11.83
CA MET A 101 20.23 6.75 -10.86
C MET A 101 20.04 6.04 -9.52
N LEU A 102 20.07 6.82 -8.44
CA LEU A 102 19.76 6.34 -7.10
C LEU A 102 18.30 6.66 -6.74
N PRO A 103 17.63 5.79 -5.97
CA PRO A 103 16.36 6.14 -5.36
C PRO A 103 16.55 7.30 -4.38
N ASN A 104 15.57 8.18 -4.30
CA ASN A 104 15.60 9.36 -3.43
C ASN A 104 14.49 9.32 -2.35
N VAL A 105 13.69 8.24 -2.36
CA VAL A 105 12.71 7.90 -1.32
C VAL A 105 12.82 6.43 -0.93
N MET A 106 12.40 6.12 0.31
CA MET A 106 12.29 4.77 0.82
C MET A 106 10.90 4.47 1.37
N ILE A 107 10.52 3.20 1.33
CA ILE A 107 9.29 2.69 1.95
C ILE A 107 9.47 2.67 3.47
N CYS A 108 8.52 3.26 4.18
CA CYS A 108 8.36 3.13 5.63
C CYS A 108 6.95 2.61 5.94
N PRO A 109 6.80 1.38 6.46
CA PRO A 109 5.53 0.89 6.98
C PRO A 109 5.10 1.73 8.17
N TYR A 110 3.83 2.12 8.20
CA TYR A 110 3.25 2.89 9.31
C TYR A 110 1.85 2.35 9.64
N ASP A 111 1.50 2.37 10.92
CA ASP A 111 0.21 1.89 11.43
C ASP A 111 -0.50 3.07 12.10
N PHE A 112 -1.56 3.57 11.46
CA PHE A 112 -2.35 4.66 12.01
C PHE A 112 -3.18 4.15 13.19
N PRO A 113 -3.07 4.74 14.39
CA PRO A 113 -4.01 4.46 15.46
C PRO A 113 -5.37 5.05 15.09
N LEU A 114 -6.42 4.23 15.04
CA LEU A 114 -7.79 4.68 14.77
C LEU A 114 -8.53 5.08 16.06
N ILE A 115 -7.78 5.57 17.05
CA ILE A 115 -8.31 5.97 18.37
C ILE A 115 -9.07 7.31 18.24
N GLU A 116 -8.62 8.17 17.33
CA GLU A 116 -9.16 9.50 17.08
C GLU A 116 -9.99 9.50 15.79
N ASN A 117 -11.32 9.57 15.92
CA ASN A 117 -12.25 9.45 14.79
C ASN A 117 -12.10 10.56 13.73
N ASP A 118 -11.58 11.73 14.11
CA ASP A 118 -11.39 12.90 13.24
C ASP A 118 -10.19 12.73 12.29
N MET A 119 -9.23 11.86 12.61
CA MET A 119 -8.10 11.57 11.74
C MET A 119 -8.46 10.68 10.55
N ARG A 120 -9.54 9.89 10.64
CA ARG A 120 -9.93 8.88 9.64
C ARG A 120 -10.04 9.46 8.22
N ALA A 121 -10.54 10.69 8.10
CA ALA A 121 -10.73 11.40 6.83
C ALA A 121 -9.42 11.71 6.09
N TYR A 122 -8.27 11.71 6.79
CA TYR A 122 -6.96 12.02 6.21
C TYR A 122 -6.14 10.78 5.88
N ILE A 123 -6.58 9.59 6.28
CA ILE A 123 -5.89 8.33 6.03
C ILE A 123 -6.40 7.77 4.69
N PRO A 124 -5.59 7.74 3.61
CA PRO A 124 -6.05 7.41 2.26
C PRO A 124 -6.14 5.90 2.02
N ASN A 125 -6.45 5.13 3.07
CA ASN A 125 -6.53 3.69 3.05
C ASN A 125 -7.92 3.24 3.53
N ILE A 126 -8.41 2.13 2.95
CA ILE A 126 -9.62 1.43 3.39
C ILE A 126 -9.24 -0.03 3.59
N LEU A 127 -9.62 -0.61 4.72
CA LEU A 127 -9.40 -2.03 4.99
C LEU A 127 -10.35 -2.87 4.13
N TYR A 128 -9.83 -3.87 3.43
CA TYR A 128 -10.66 -4.84 2.75
C TYR A 128 -11.17 -5.89 3.74
N GLY A 129 -12.50 -5.99 3.86
CA GLY A 129 -13.18 -6.89 4.79
C GLY A 129 -13.27 -6.34 6.22
N ASN A 130 -14.16 -6.94 7.01
CA ASN A 130 -14.52 -6.43 8.35
C ASN A 130 -13.80 -7.15 9.50
N GLU A 131 -12.84 -8.03 9.20
CA GLU A 131 -12.19 -8.87 10.21
C GLU A 131 -10.69 -8.61 10.28
N GLU A 132 -10.22 -8.18 11.45
CA GLU A 132 -8.80 -8.19 11.79
C GLU A 132 -8.36 -9.65 12.00
N VAL A 133 -8.05 -10.35 10.90
CA VAL A 133 -7.63 -11.75 10.96
C VAL A 133 -6.19 -11.83 11.43
N ASN A 134 -5.98 -12.33 12.65
CA ASN A 134 -4.64 -12.59 13.17
C ASN A 134 -3.98 -13.73 12.37
N MET A 135 -2.99 -13.38 11.56
CA MET A 135 -2.20 -14.34 10.79
C MET A 135 -0.78 -14.42 11.30
N LYS A 136 -0.27 -15.65 11.43
CA LYS A 136 1.13 -15.89 11.79
C LYS A 136 1.85 -16.47 10.58
N ARG A 137 3.02 -15.92 10.30
CA ARG A 137 3.92 -16.44 9.27
C ARG A 137 4.72 -17.61 9.83
N PHE A 138 4.71 -18.75 9.14
CA PHE A 138 5.63 -19.85 9.36
C PHE A 138 6.33 -20.15 8.03
N GLY A 139 7.58 -19.71 7.90
CA GLY A 139 8.33 -19.79 6.64
C GLY A 139 7.72 -18.90 5.54
N SER A 140 7.40 -19.49 4.38
CA SER A 140 6.73 -18.81 3.27
C SER A 140 5.19 -18.85 3.35
N LEU A 141 4.63 -19.56 4.35
CA LEU A 141 3.20 -19.81 4.47
C LEU A 141 2.55 -18.98 5.58
N TRP A 142 1.31 -18.56 5.32
CA TRP A 142 0.48 -17.81 6.26
C TRP A 142 -0.57 -18.70 6.88
N PHE A 143 -0.62 -18.74 8.20
CA PHE A 143 -1.57 -19.55 8.96
C PHE A 143 -2.50 -18.66 9.77
N LYS A 144 -3.81 -18.93 9.69
CA LYS A 144 -4.82 -18.26 10.51
C LYS A 144 -4.62 -18.70 11.97
N SER A 145 -4.30 -17.76 12.85
CA SER A 145 -4.28 -17.99 14.29
C SER A 145 -5.70 -17.89 14.80
N ARG A 146 -6.29 -19.01 15.25
CA ARG A 146 -7.67 -19.05 15.76
C ARG A 146 -7.71 -18.42 17.16
N VAL A 147 -8.03 -17.13 17.25
CA VAL A 147 -8.42 -16.48 18.51
C VAL A 147 -9.88 -16.86 18.80
N PRO A 148 -10.26 -17.18 20.05
CA PRO A 148 -11.65 -17.47 20.40
C PRO A 148 -12.55 -16.27 20.06
N ARG A 149 -13.73 -16.54 19.49
CA ARG A 149 -14.78 -15.52 19.26
C ARG A 149 -15.21 -14.95 20.62
N ASN A 150 -14.71 -13.79 20.98
CA ASN A 150 -15.47 -12.89 21.83
C ASN A 150 -16.39 -12.10 20.90
N SER A 151 -17.68 -12.12 21.23
CA SER A 151 -18.77 -11.44 20.54
C SER A 151 -18.74 -9.93 20.78
N GLU A 152 -17.65 -9.29 20.39
CA GLU A 152 -17.55 -7.84 20.23
C GLU A 152 -17.00 -7.61 18.83
N SER A 153 -17.74 -6.90 17.98
CA SER A 153 -17.27 -6.44 16.69
C SER A 153 -15.99 -5.61 16.91
N HIS A 154 -14.82 -6.23 16.78
CA HIS A 154 -13.55 -5.56 16.96
C HIS A 154 -13.37 -4.64 15.76
N VAL A 155 -13.73 -3.36 15.92
CA VAL A 155 -13.32 -2.30 15.01
C VAL A 155 -11.78 -2.33 14.98
N PRO A 156 -11.14 -2.38 13.81
CA PRO A 156 -9.68 -2.40 13.72
C PRO A 156 -9.09 -1.25 14.53
N THR A 157 -8.20 -1.56 15.48
CA THR A 157 -7.60 -0.53 16.34
C THR A 157 -6.52 0.26 15.60
N THR A 158 -5.96 -0.33 14.53
CA THR A 158 -4.96 0.31 13.68
C THR A 158 -5.26 0.10 12.20
N LEU A 159 -4.90 1.07 11.36
CA LEU A 159 -4.96 0.97 9.91
C LEU A 159 -3.55 0.99 9.32
N LYS A 160 -3.19 -0.12 8.68
CA LYS A 160 -1.89 -0.34 8.07
C LYS A 160 -1.74 0.47 6.79
N THR A 161 -0.63 1.18 6.66
CA THR A 161 -0.27 1.94 5.46
C THR A 161 1.21 1.77 5.10
N VAL A 162 1.61 2.38 3.99
CA VAL A 162 2.99 2.61 3.60
C VAL A 162 3.15 4.09 3.28
N VAL A 163 4.21 4.71 3.82
CA VAL A 163 4.62 6.06 3.46
C VAL A 163 5.95 6.05 2.73
N LEU A 164 6.16 7.06 1.88
CA LEU A 164 7.46 7.34 1.29
C LEU A 164 8.16 8.41 2.11
N VAL A 165 9.41 8.12 2.46
CA VAL A 165 10.27 9.01 3.24
C VAL A 165 11.46 9.43 2.40
N ALA A 166 11.77 10.73 2.36
CA ALA A 166 12.91 11.27 1.65
C ALA A 166 14.23 10.75 2.23
N THR A 167 15.14 10.23 1.39
CA THR A 167 16.46 9.72 1.82
C THR A 167 17.56 10.77 1.77
N ARG A 168 17.27 11.91 1.15
CA ARG A 168 18.10 13.13 1.10
C ARG A 168 17.19 14.34 0.94
N VAL A 169 17.77 15.54 0.97
CA VAL A 169 17.04 16.76 0.58
C VAL A 169 16.58 16.62 -0.88
N LEU A 170 15.30 16.92 -1.14
CA LEU A 170 14.71 16.92 -2.48
C LEU A 170 14.26 18.33 -2.83
N GLN A 171 14.43 18.70 -4.10
CA GLN A 171 13.96 19.98 -4.63
C GLN A 171 13.49 19.81 -6.07
N ASP A 172 12.22 20.13 -6.32
CA ASP A 172 11.62 20.23 -7.66
C ASP A 172 11.91 19.02 -8.57
N GLU A 173 11.99 17.82 -8.00
CA GLU A 173 12.41 16.59 -8.68
C GLU A 173 11.34 15.47 -8.61
N GLU A 174 11.57 14.41 -9.37
CA GLU A 174 10.73 13.20 -9.36
C GLU A 174 11.08 12.30 -8.17
N LEU A 175 10.08 11.67 -7.55
CA LEU A 175 10.34 10.66 -6.52
C LEU A 175 10.67 9.32 -7.18
N LEU A 176 11.83 8.79 -6.83
CA LEU A 176 12.36 7.53 -7.33
C LEU A 176 12.44 6.51 -6.22
N LEU A 177 11.65 5.45 -6.36
CA LEU A 177 11.51 4.36 -5.42
C LEU A 177 12.18 3.10 -5.96
N ASN A 178 13.02 2.45 -5.15
CA ASN A 178 13.51 1.13 -5.49
C ASN A 178 12.37 0.10 -5.40
N TYR A 179 11.93 -0.43 -6.55
CA TYR A 179 10.83 -1.39 -6.65
C TYR A 179 11.20 -2.78 -6.13
N ARG A 180 12.50 -3.10 -6.10
CA ARG A 180 13.01 -4.41 -5.64
C ARG A 180 12.25 -5.59 -6.27
N LEU A 181 12.07 -5.55 -7.60
CA LEU A 181 11.39 -6.62 -8.32
C LEU A 181 12.10 -7.96 -8.07
N SER A 182 11.30 -9.00 -7.83
CA SER A 182 11.78 -10.36 -7.53
C SER A 182 12.71 -10.90 -8.62
N ASN A 183 13.66 -11.74 -8.22
CA ASN A 183 14.62 -12.41 -9.12
C ASN A 183 14.05 -13.69 -9.72
N THR A 184 12.93 -14.18 -9.20
CA THR A 184 12.32 -15.45 -9.58
C THR A 184 11.73 -15.45 -10.99
N LYS A 185 11.52 -14.27 -11.59
CA LYS A 185 10.96 -14.09 -12.94
C LYS A 185 11.89 -13.25 -13.80
N ARG A 186 11.71 -13.36 -15.12
CA ARG A 186 12.42 -12.50 -16.08
C ARG A 186 12.04 -11.03 -15.81
N ARG A 187 13.02 -10.26 -15.36
CA ARG A 187 12.85 -8.81 -15.12
C ARG A 187 12.54 -8.09 -16.44
N PRO A 188 11.69 -7.05 -16.42
CA PRO A 188 11.44 -6.21 -17.58
C PRO A 188 12.73 -5.56 -18.10
N GLU A 189 12.82 -5.31 -19.40
CA GLU A 189 14.02 -4.70 -20.02
C GLU A 189 14.33 -3.30 -19.51
N TRP A 190 13.31 -2.58 -19.03
CA TRP A 190 13.46 -1.24 -18.44
C TRP A 190 14.00 -1.27 -17.00
N TYR A 191 13.95 -2.41 -16.31
CA TYR A 191 14.32 -2.50 -14.90
C TYR A 191 15.84 -2.64 -14.73
N ALA A 192 16.43 -1.73 -13.95
CA ALA A 192 17.86 -1.73 -13.62
C ALA A 192 18.04 -1.86 -12.10
N PRO A 193 18.59 -2.97 -11.59
CA PRO A 193 18.79 -3.13 -10.15
C PRO A 193 19.62 -1.99 -9.56
N VAL A 194 19.17 -1.46 -8.41
CA VAL A 194 19.84 -0.36 -7.71
C VAL A 194 21.10 -0.84 -6.98
N ASP A 195 21.04 -2.06 -6.45
CA ASP A 195 22.14 -2.71 -5.75
C ASP A 195 22.34 -4.09 -6.38
N GLU A 196 23.53 -4.35 -6.92
CA GLU A 196 23.88 -5.63 -7.52
C GLU A 196 24.11 -6.71 -6.45
N GLU A 197 24.45 -6.34 -5.22
CA GLU A 197 24.71 -7.26 -4.10
C GLU A 197 23.39 -7.81 -3.54
N GLU A 198 22.33 -6.99 -3.46
CA GLU A 198 20.97 -7.42 -3.06
C GLU A 198 20.36 -8.45 -4.04
N ILE A 199 20.92 -8.60 -5.26
CA ILE A 199 20.49 -9.60 -6.24
C ILE A 199 20.92 -11.02 -5.84
N ILE A 200 22.00 -11.18 -5.08
CA ILE A 200 22.60 -12.48 -4.78
C ILE A 200 21.94 -13.14 -3.55
N GLU A 201 21.27 -12.37 -2.68
CA GLU A 201 20.82 -12.83 -1.35
C GLU A 201 19.33 -13.21 -1.23
N ARG A 202 18.59 -13.42 -2.33
CA ARG A 202 17.18 -13.86 -2.30
C ARG A 202 16.89 -15.01 -3.26
#